data_AF-A0A0R3R2P5-F1
#
_entry.id   AF-A0A0R3R2P5-F1
#
_cell.length_a   1.000
_cell.length_b   1.000
_cell.length_c   1.000
_cell.angle_alpha   90.00
_cell.angle_beta   90.00
_cell.angle_gamma   90.00
#
_symmetry.space_group_name_H-M   'P 1'
#
loop_
_entity.id
_entity.type
_entity.pdbx_description
1 polymer ?
#
loop_
_entity_poly.entity_id
_entity_poly.type
_entity_poly.pdbx_seq_one_letter_code
_entity_poly.pdbx_strand_id
1 'polypeptide(L)' 'MNKCSTTCGRGVRKRIVSCVNSHSHSVASKYCDPAKRPIDSHRCRMTHCPRWKTGKWSMVSE' A
#
# COMPACT_ATOMS: atom_id res chain seq x y z
N MET A 1 -2.07 0.47 12.45
CA MET A 1 -1.21 0.94 11.32
C MET A 1 -1.57 0.14 10.07
N ASN A 2 -1.89 0.78 8.96
CA ASN A 2 -2.22 0.06 7.72
C ASN A 2 -1.00 -0.68 7.15
N LYS A 3 -1.24 -1.83 6.50
CA LYS A 3 -0.20 -2.66 5.88
C LYS A 3 0.45 -1.92 4.70
N CYS A 4 1.74 -2.19 4.48
CA CYS A 4 2.44 -1.71 3.29
C CYS A 4 1.88 -2.44 2.05
N SER A 5 1.84 -1.77 0.90
CA SER A 5 1.40 -2.37 -0.37
C SER A 5 2.28 -3.52 -0.86
N THR A 6 3.48 -3.65 -0.29
CA THR A 6 4.43 -4.73 -0.59
C THR A 6 4.78 -5.50 0.68
N THR A 7 5.15 -6.76 0.50
CA THR A 7 5.69 -7.63 1.56
C THR A 7 7.22 -7.57 1.64
N CYS A 8 7.88 -7.00 0.63
CA CYS A 8 9.31 -6.75 0.56
C CYS A 8 9.59 -5.43 -0.18
N GLY A 9 10.81 -4.90 -0.07
CA GLY A 9 11.26 -3.70 -0.79
C GLY A 9 10.55 -2.41 -0.36
N ARG A 10 10.41 -1.47 -1.31
CA ARG A 10 9.75 -0.17 -1.09
C ARG A 10 8.29 -0.28 -1.49
N GLY A 11 7.40 0.30 -0.68
CA GLY A 11 5.98 0.34 -0.97
C GLY A 11 5.31 1.60 -0.43
N VAL A 12 3.99 1.59 -0.45
CA VAL A 12 3.13 2.66 0.07
C VAL A 12 2.07 2.06 0.98
N ARG A 13 1.84 2.65 2.15
CA ARG A 13 0.67 2.35 2.97
C ARG A 13 -0.35 3.47 2.77
N LYS A 14 -1.60 3.10 2.54
CA LYS A 14 -2.73 4.04 2.39
C LYS A 14 -3.64 3.97 3.61
N ARG A 15 -4.30 5.07 3.96
CA ARG A 15 -5.41 5.14 4.92
C ARG A 15 -6.68 5.60 4.23
N ILE A 16 -7.82 5.23 4.80
CA ILE A 16 -9.11 5.70 4.34
C ILE A 16 -9.27 7.13 4.84
N VAL A 17 -9.62 8.04 3.93
CA VAL A 17 -10.00 9.42 4.23
C VAL A 17 -11.38 9.62 3.62
N SER A 18 -12.36 9.89 4.48
CA SER A 18 -13.74 10.20 4.10
C SER A 18 -14.05 11.66 4.42
N CYS A 19 -14.91 12.27 3.60
CA CYS A 19 -15.53 13.55 3.93
C CYS A 19 -16.69 13.26 4.87
N VAL A 20 -16.77 13.97 6.00
CA VAL A 20 -17.85 13.79 6.98
C VAL A 20 -18.54 15.13 7.27
N ASN A 21 -19.84 15.08 7.53
CA ASN A 21 -20.60 16.26 7.96
C ASN A 21 -20.49 16.47 9.49
N SER A 22 -21.16 17.49 10.02
CA SER A 22 -21.17 17.82 11.46
C SER A 22 -21.73 16.69 12.36
N HIS A 23 -22.50 15.77 11.78
CA HIS A 23 -23.04 14.59 12.46
C HIS A 23 -22.14 13.35 12.28
N SER A 24 -20.91 13.53 11.80
CA SER A 24 -19.94 12.46 11.51
C SER A 24 -20.39 11.43 10.46
N HIS A 25 -21.41 11.76 9.64
CA HIS A 25 -21.83 10.90 8.55
C HIS A 25 -20.95 11.13 7.33
N SER A 26 -20.55 10.03 6.68
CA SER A 26 -19.79 10.10 5.44
C SER A 26 -20.64 10.69 4.31
N VAL A 27 -20.10 11.70 3.63
CA VAL A 27 -20.74 12.39 2.50
C VAL A 27 -19.82 12.36 1.28
N ALA A 28 -20.35 12.74 0.12
CA ALA A 28 -19.57 12.80 -1.10
C ALA A 28 -18.38 13.78 -0.95
N SER A 29 -17.23 13.42 -1.53
CA SER A 29 -15.99 14.21 -1.44
C SER A 29 -16.14 15.65 -1.95
N LYS A 30 -17.07 15.90 -2.88
CA LYS A 30 -17.38 17.23 -3.42
C LYS A 30 -17.83 18.26 -2.37
N TYR A 31 -18.30 17.80 -1.20
CA TYR A 31 -18.71 18.68 -0.09
C TYR A 31 -17.54 19.08 0.82
N CYS A 32 -16.38 18.46 0.67
CA CYS A 32 -15.16 18.85 1.38
C CYS A 32 -14.23 19.64 0.47
N ASP A 33 -13.55 20.63 1.05
CA ASP A 33 -12.49 21.37 0.39
C ASP A 33 -11.31 20.43 0.05
N PRO A 34 -10.97 20.23 -1.24
CA PRO A 34 -9.85 19.39 -1.64
C PRO A 34 -8.50 19.86 -1.06
N ALA A 35 -8.32 21.15 -0.81
CA ALA A 35 -7.09 21.70 -0.23
C ALA A 35 -6.91 21.30 1.24
N LYS A 36 -8.00 20.98 1.94
CA LYS A 36 -7.97 20.50 3.33
C LYS A 36 -7.91 18.98 3.44
N ARG A 37 -7.91 18.25 2.32
CA ARG A 37 -7.83 16.79 2.33
C ARG A 37 -6.51 16.34 2.96
N PRO A 38 -6.53 15.59 4.08
CA PRO A 38 -5.31 15.09 4.68
C PRO A 38 -4.58 14.12 3.76
N ILE A 39 -3.25 14.07 3.87
CA ILE A 39 -2.44 13.05 3.20
C ILE A 39 -2.92 11.67 3.63
N ASP A 40 -3.24 10.83 2.65
CA ASP A 40 -3.77 9.48 2.86
C ASP A 40 -2.73 8.39 2.58
N SER A 41 -1.54 8.76 2.10
CA SER A 41 -0.50 7.82 1.69
C SER A 41 0.86 8.16 2.29
N HIS A 42 1.57 7.13 2.74
CA HIS A 42 2.94 7.25 3.24
C HIS A 42 3.81 6.15 2.67
N ARG A 43 5.08 6.48 2.39
CA ARG A 43 6.07 5.49 1.98
C ARG A 43 6.35 4.51 3.13
N CYS A 44 6.54 3.25 2.80
CA CYS A 44 6.98 2.21 3.72
C CYS A 44 8.13 1.41 3.10
N ARG A 45 8.94 0.79 3.95
CA ARG A 45 10.05 -0.07 3.55
C ARG A 45 9.95 -1.38 4.32
N MET A 46 9.94 -2.47 3.58
CA MET A 46 10.05 -3.84 4.08
C MET A 46 11.47 -4.36 3.85
N THR A 47 11.74 -5.59 4.28
CA THR A 47 13.01 -6.29 4.02
C THR A 47 13.28 -6.40 2.51
N HIS A 48 14.54 -6.61 2.12
CA HIS A 48 14.89 -6.79 0.71
C HIS A 48 14.10 -7.92 0.07
N CYS A 49 13.67 -7.71 -1.18
CA CYS A 49 12.96 -8.76 -1.90
C CYS A 49 13.90 -9.94 -2.21
N PRO A 50 13.42 -11.19 -2.02
CA PRO A 50 14.18 -12.35 -2.44
C PRO A 50 14.42 -12.28 -3.95
N ARG A 51 15.55 -12.84 -4.38
CA ARG A 51 15.89 -12.96 -5.80
C ARG A 51 15.97 -14.42 -6.15
N TRP A 52 15.30 -14.80 -7.23
CA TRP A 52 15.44 -16.13 -7.79
C TRP A 52 16.87 -16.32 -8.29
N LYS A 53 17.42 -17.49 -8.02
CA LYS A 53 18.67 -17.98 -8.58
C LYS A 53 18.36 -19.25 -9.34
N THR A 54 18.87 -19.36 -10.55
CA THR A 54 18.79 -20.59 -11.34
C THR A 54 19.91 -21.54 -10.94
N GLY A 55 19.64 -22.84 -10.98
CA GLY A 55 20.62 -23.91 -10.79
C GLY A 55 20.90 -24.64 -12.10
N LYS A 56 21.95 -25.47 -12.12
CA LYS A 56 22.20 -26.37 -13.25
C LYS A 56 21.12 -27.45 -13.29
N TRP A 57 20.62 -27.76 -14.48
CA TRP A 57 19.76 -28.92 -14.70
C TRP A 57 20.55 -30.21 -14.47
N SER A 58 19.94 -31.19 -13.80
CA SER A 58 20.50 -32.54 -13.67
C SER A 58 20.13 -33.38 -14.89
N MET A 59 20.97 -34.38 -15.19
CA MET A 59 20.62 -35.39 -16.19
C MET A 59 19.38 -36.16 -15.73
N VAL A 60 18.55 -36.56 -16.69
CA VAL A 60 17.40 -37.42 -16.41
C VAL A 60 17.93 -38.79 -15.98
N SER A 61 17.40 -39.34 -14.89
CA SER A 61 17.67 -40.70 -14.46
C SER A 61 16.69 -41.66 -15.13
N GLU A 62 17.21 -42.69 -15.80
CA GLU A 62 16.44 -43.87 -16.25
C GLU A 62 16.16 -44.84 -15.11
#